data_AF-A0A7S3B639-F1
#
_entry.id   AF-A0A7S3B639-F1
#
_cell.length_a   1.000
_cell.length_b   1.000
_cell.length_c   1.000
_cell.angle_alpha   90.00
_cell.angle_beta   90.00
_cell.angle_gamma   90.00
#
_symmetry.space_group_name_H-M   'P 1'
#
loop_
_entity.id
_entity.type
_entity.pdbx_description
1 polymer ?
#
loop_
_entity_poly.entity_id
_entity_poly.type
_entity_poly.pdbx_seq_one_letter_code
_entity_poly.pdbx_strand_id
1 'polypeptide(L)'
;MRFPWVRAPSPPPWVEPSYWAFNLTFSVLFLIYMAVLYLGLQRRWVLSKYTVSAVVPIALGNILMGTALMPTCETPTVPALEYPFMTLLAVVSFALLCASEVATYLFNLIGPPAAFTFLRLPVLAVHLSTLLFYVFSAYDPACLGRDTFGRPLHPLRYVMWTTSVSCSVISVFFVAEDLTRKSRHQTRWNSTALHRECILAIMAVVLMFVTGYLATLRFATGLWANVVNYGASTVFMYLALGKLTHMLHLCATNPLVVQQQGGGIQFRLITYAIVVTWHAFPAVWVLGASNIVTPEIEHCGYVICDLLAKYVLLYVYSATVSNA
;
A
#
# COMPACT_ATOMS: atom_id res chain seq x y z
N MET A 1 -30.07 22.28 2.84
CA MET A 1 -28.87 22.09 3.69
C MET A 1 -27.72 22.86 3.07
N ARG A 2 -27.16 23.85 3.78
CA ARG A 2 -25.87 24.44 3.36
C ARG A 2 -24.81 23.46 3.79
N PHE A 3 -24.11 22.87 2.83
CA PHE A 3 -22.98 22.05 3.17
C PHE A 3 -21.89 22.92 3.82
N PRO A 4 -21.22 22.46 4.89
CA PRO A 4 -20.28 23.27 5.67
C PRO A 4 -19.01 23.71 4.90
N TRP A 5 -18.82 23.28 3.65
CA TRP A 5 -17.63 23.55 2.82
C TRP A 5 -17.58 24.96 2.17
N VAL A 6 -18.59 25.82 2.36
CA VAL A 6 -18.69 27.10 1.61
C VAL A 6 -17.69 28.18 2.08
N ARG A 7 -17.04 28.00 3.23
CA ARG A 7 -15.89 28.82 3.64
C ARG A 7 -14.77 27.93 4.16
N ALA A 8 -13.82 27.63 3.29
CA ALA A 8 -12.50 27.22 3.76
C ALA A 8 -11.97 28.32 4.69
N PRO A 9 -11.42 27.99 5.88
CA PRO A 9 -10.74 28.98 6.71
C PRO A 9 -9.65 29.65 5.87
N SER A 10 -9.45 30.96 6.08
CA SER A 10 -8.40 31.72 5.40
C SER A 10 -7.07 30.96 5.50
N PRO A 11 -6.35 30.77 4.39
CA PRO A 11 -5.10 30.00 4.41
C PRO A 11 -4.15 30.62 5.45
N PRO A 12 -3.49 29.80 6.29
CA PRO A 12 -2.45 30.34 7.15
C PRO A 12 -1.41 31.05 6.26
N PRO A 13 -0.86 32.21 6.68
CA PRO A 13 -0.10 33.07 5.79
C PRO A 13 1.24 32.50 5.29
N TRP A 14 1.63 31.30 5.68
CA TRP A 14 2.90 30.69 5.30
C TRP A 14 2.73 29.17 5.27
N VAL A 15 2.84 28.59 4.09
CA VAL A 15 3.17 27.17 3.96
C VAL A 15 4.64 27.08 4.30
N GLU A 16 4.98 26.57 5.48
CA GLU A 16 6.37 26.55 5.96
C GLU A 16 7.31 25.93 4.91
N PRO A 17 8.54 26.46 4.72
CA PRO A 17 9.54 25.88 3.82
C PRO A 17 9.78 24.37 4.04
N SER A 18 9.62 23.91 5.29
CA SER A 18 9.66 22.50 5.70
C SER A 18 8.65 21.63 4.95
N TYR A 19 7.44 22.15 4.69
CA TYR A 19 6.38 21.47 3.95
C TYR A 19 6.71 21.31 2.46
N TRP A 20 7.35 22.31 1.84
CA TRP A 20 7.78 22.22 0.44
C TRP A 20 9.01 21.34 0.29
N ALA A 21 9.97 21.42 1.21
CA ALA A 21 11.10 20.50 1.28
C ALA A 21 10.61 19.05 1.46
N PHE A 22 9.56 18.84 2.26
CA PHE A 22 8.90 17.55 2.40
C PHE A 22 8.34 17.05 1.07
N ASN A 23 7.47 17.84 0.43
CA ASN A 23 6.83 17.43 -0.83
C ASN A 23 7.86 17.20 -1.95
N LEU A 24 8.93 17.99 -1.99
CA LEU A 24 10.02 17.84 -2.96
C LEU A 24 10.83 16.56 -2.68
N THR A 25 11.23 16.34 -1.43
CA THR A 25 12.00 15.14 -1.03
C THR A 25 11.17 13.89 -1.25
N PHE A 26 9.89 13.92 -0.88
CA PHE A 26 8.93 12.87 -1.17
C PHE A 26 8.87 12.61 -2.67
N SER A 27 8.64 13.63 -3.49
CA SER A 27 8.55 13.49 -4.94
C SER A 27 9.84 12.96 -5.57
N VAL A 28 11.01 13.38 -5.10
CA VAL A 28 12.31 12.91 -5.61
C VAL A 28 12.58 11.46 -5.22
N LEU A 29 12.42 11.10 -3.95
CA LEU A 29 12.59 9.71 -3.49
C LEU A 29 11.59 8.77 -4.17
N PHE A 30 10.38 9.27 -4.42
CA PHE A 30 9.34 8.59 -5.15
C PHE A 30 9.65 8.41 -6.65
N LEU A 31 10.25 9.41 -7.30
CA LEU A 31 10.71 9.28 -8.69
C LEU A 31 11.89 8.30 -8.79
N ILE A 32 12.80 8.31 -7.81
CA ILE A 32 13.89 7.32 -7.71
C ILE A 32 13.31 5.92 -7.51
N TYR A 33 12.31 5.78 -6.63
CA TYR A 33 11.56 4.55 -6.40
C TYR A 33 10.96 4.01 -7.72
N MET A 34 10.30 4.87 -8.49
CA MET A 34 9.72 4.51 -9.79
C MET A 34 10.79 4.12 -10.81
N ALA A 35 11.91 4.84 -10.86
CA ALA A 35 13.01 4.55 -11.77
C ALA A 35 13.67 3.20 -11.44
N VAL A 36 13.91 2.90 -10.16
CA VAL A 36 14.49 1.63 -9.72
C VAL A 36 13.55 0.47 -10.01
N LEU A 37 12.26 0.62 -9.74
CA LEU A 37 11.24 -0.38 -10.09
C LEU A 37 11.17 -0.61 -11.60
N TYR A 38 11.09 0.46 -12.39
CA TYR A 38 11.03 0.37 -13.84
C TYR A 38 12.28 -0.30 -14.43
N LEU A 39 13.48 0.10 -14.01
CA LEU A 39 14.74 -0.47 -14.49
C LEU A 39 14.92 -1.93 -14.04
N GLY A 40 14.49 -2.25 -12.82
CA GLY A 40 14.48 -3.62 -12.30
C GLY A 40 13.52 -4.53 -13.07
N LEU A 41 12.32 -4.03 -13.41
CA LEU A 41 11.28 -4.75 -14.15
C LEU A 41 11.58 -4.91 -15.65
N GLN A 42 12.31 -3.96 -16.24
CA GLN A 42 12.77 -4.05 -17.63
C GLN A 42 13.81 -5.16 -17.84
N ARG A 43 14.68 -5.41 -16.86
CA ARG A 43 15.69 -6.47 -16.94
C ARG A 43 15.07 -7.81 -16.53
N ARG A 44 14.46 -8.51 -17.51
CA ARG A 44 13.80 -9.84 -17.43
C ARG A 44 14.54 -10.92 -16.60
N TRP A 45 15.84 -10.78 -16.37
CA TRP A 45 16.69 -11.75 -15.67
C TRP A 45 16.97 -11.40 -14.20
N VAL A 46 16.66 -10.17 -13.75
CA VAL A 46 17.05 -9.68 -12.42
C VAL A 46 16.00 -10.01 -11.36
N LEU A 47 14.71 -10.03 -11.72
CA LEU A 47 13.62 -10.25 -10.76
C LEU A 47 13.51 -11.65 -10.17
N SER A 48 14.08 -12.69 -10.78
CA SER A 48 14.00 -14.06 -10.23
C SER A 48 15.08 -14.39 -9.20
N LYS A 49 16.19 -13.63 -9.19
CA LYS A 49 17.32 -13.83 -8.25
C LYS A 49 17.55 -12.64 -7.31
N TYR A 50 17.09 -11.44 -7.68
CA TYR A 50 17.30 -10.20 -6.93
C TYR A 50 15.98 -9.51 -6.53
N THR A 51 14.88 -10.27 -6.43
CA THR A 51 13.62 -9.80 -5.83
C THR A 51 13.84 -9.17 -4.46
N VAL A 52 14.75 -9.76 -3.68
CA VAL A 52 15.23 -9.28 -2.39
C VAL A 52 15.78 -7.85 -2.51
N SER A 53 16.51 -7.56 -3.59
CA SER A 53 17.12 -6.25 -3.86
C SER A 53 16.14 -5.19 -4.35
N ALA A 54 14.89 -5.54 -4.71
CA ALA A 54 13.85 -4.55 -5.02
C ALA A 54 12.98 -4.28 -3.78
N VAL A 55 12.61 -5.32 -3.02
CA VAL A 55 11.76 -5.20 -1.83
C VAL A 55 12.49 -4.52 -0.67
N VAL A 56 13.80 -4.76 -0.51
CA VAL A 56 14.61 -4.18 0.58
C VAL A 56 14.79 -2.67 0.44
N PRO A 57 15.12 -2.08 -0.73
CA PRO A 57 15.11 -0.63 -0.92
C PRO A 57 13.72 0.00 -0.80
N ILE A 58 12.65 -0.74 -1.14
CA ILE A 58 11.27 -0.27 -0.97
C ILE A 58 10.98 -0.11 0.53
N ALA A 59 11.32 -1.10 1.37
CA ALA A 59 11.13 -1.00 2.82
C ALA A 59 12.08 0.02 3.47
N LEU A 60 13.37 0.03 3.09
CA LEU A 60 14.37 0.98 3.59
C LEU A 60 14.09 2.42 3.18
N GLY A 61 13.60 2.65 1.96
CA GLY A 61 13.23 3.99 1.49
C GLY A 61 12.14 4.63 2.35
N ASN A 62 11.18 3.85 2.84
CA ASN A 62 10.17 4.36 3.78
C ASN A 62 10.71 4.59 5.18
N ILE A 63 11.66 3.76 5.64
CA ILE A 63 12.33 3.96 6.94
C ILE A 63 13.12 5.28 6.88
N LEU A 64 13.89 5.47 5.80
CA LEU A 64 14.68 6.69 5.57
C LEU A 64 13.80 7.92 5.38
N MET A 65 12.65 7.78 4.70
CA MET A 65 11.67 8.85 4.64
C MET A 65 11.07 9.14 6.01
N GLY A 66 10.67 8.11 6.78
CA GLY A 66 10.11 8.29 8.12
C GLY A 66 11.08 9.00 9.07
N THR A 67 12.35 8.61 9.05
CA THR A 67 13.38 9.21 9.90
C THR A 67 13.80 10.61 9.44
N ALA A 68 13.73 10.92 8.14
CA ALA A 68 13.98 12.28 7.64
C ALA A 68 12.89 13.28 8.06
N LEU A 69 11.72 12.81 8.51
CA LEU A 69 10.56 13.64 8.84
C LEU A 69 10.46 14.01 10.33
N MET A 70 11.03 13.15 11.19
CA MET A 70 11.02 13.35 12.65
C MET A 70 11.67 14.65 13.16
N PRO A 71 12.71 15.25 12.55
CA PRO A 71 13.38 16.41 13.14
C PRO A 71 12.74 17.77 12.85
N THR A 72 11.57 17.85 12.20
CA THR A 72 10.99 19.14 11.76
C THR A 72 9.94 19.75 12.71
N CYS A 73 9.74 19.19 13.90
CA CYS A 73 8.75 19.66 14.85
C CYS A 73 9.35 20.51 15.97
N GLU A 74 9.18 21.83 15.94
CA GLU A 74 9.65 22.68 17.05
C GLU A 74 8.67 22.73 18.24
N THR A 75 7.41 22.31 18.10
CA THR A 75 6.48 22.18 19.24
C THR A 75 5.35 21.16 19.00
N PRO A 76 5.20 20.11 19.84
CA PRO A 76 4.04 19.23 19.77
C PRO A 76 2.79 19.96 20.28
N THR A 77 1.83 20.21 19.40
CA THR A 77 0.56 20.88 19.75
C THR A 77 -0.54 19.89 20.17
N VAL A 78 -0.30 18.58 20.05
CA VAL A 78 -1.24 17.49 20.35
C VAL A 78 -0.47 16.37 21.06
N PRO A 79 -1.03 15.70 22.09
CA PRO A 79 -0.37 14.57 22.75
C PRO A 79 0.00 13.45 21.75
N ALA A 80 1.16 12.82 21.99
CA ALA A 80 1.80 11.84 21.10
C ALA A 80 0.96 10.58 20.75
N LEU A 81 -0.12 10.34 21.49
CA LEU A 81 -1.09 9.30 21.19
C LEU A 81 -2.48 9.89 21.21
N GLU A 82 -2.92 10.38 20.04
CA GLU A 82 -4.28 10.89 19.88
C GLU A 82 -5.31 9.75 20.11
N TYR A 83 -4.95 8.49 19.79
CA TYR A 83 -5.83 7.30 19.91
C TYR A 83 -5.08 6.03 20.37
N PRO A 84 -4.77 5.86 21.68
CA PRO A 84 -3.81 4.86 22.15
C PRO A 84 -4.21 3.41 21.96
N PHE A 85 -5.50 3.10 22.15
CA PHE A 85 -5.98 1.72 22.03
C PHE A 85 -5.85 1.18 20.60
N MET A 86 -6.29 1.96 19.61
CA MET A 86 -6.27 1.51 18.21
C MET A 86 -4.86 1.43 17.63
N THR A 87 -4.01 2.39 17.96
CA THR A 87 -2.59 2.33 17.59
C THR A 87 -1.92 1.11 18.21
N LEU A 88 -2.15 0.83 19.50
CA LEU A 88 -1.60 -0.35 20.16
C LEU A 88 -2.12 -1.66 19.53
N LEU A 89 -3.42 -1.73 19.23
CA LEU A 89 -4.02 -2.88 18.54
C LEU A 89 -3.33 -3.14 17.19
N ALA A 90 -3.10 -2.08 16.41
CA ALA A 90 -2.41 -2.17 15.13
C ALA A 90 -0.96 -2.66 15.32
N VAL A 91 -0.19 -2.05 16.24
CA VAL A 91 1.19 -2.46 16.54
C VAL A 91 1.27 -3.94 16.91
N VAL A 92 0.45 -4.38 17.88
CA VAL A 92 0.44 -5.79 18.32
C VAL A 92 0.06 -6.72 17.17
N SER A 93 -0.98 -6.38 16.40
CA SER A 93 -1.43 -7.20 15.28
C SER A 93 -0.35 -7.35 14.21
N PHE A 94 0.27 -6.25 13.78
CA PHE A 94 1.32 -6.31 12.76
C PHE A 94 2.62 -6.93 13.28
N ALA A 95 2.95 -6.79 14.57
CA ALA A 95 4.08 -7.49 15.17
C ALA A 95 3.88 -9.01 15.15
N LEU A 96 2.68 -9.48 15.49
CA LEU A 96 2.32 -10.90 15.40
C LEU A 96 2.37 -11.42 13.96
N LEU A 97 1.87 -10.63 13.00
CA LEU A 97 1.94 -10.98 11.58
C LEU A 97 3.39 -11.04 11.06
N CYS A 98 4.24 -10.08 11.42
CA CYS A 98 5.67 -10.14 11.12
C CYS A 98 6.33 -11.39 11.73
N ALA A 99 6.07 -11.67 13.00
CA ALA A 99 6.61 -12.84 13.69
C ALA A 99 6.18 -14.15 13.00
N SER A 100 4.91 -14.25 12.60
CA SER A 100 4.38 -15.39 11.84
C SER A 100 5.10 -15.58 10.49
N GLU A 101 5.31 -14.50 9.74
CA GLU A 101 6.03 -14.58 8.46
C GLU A 101 7.50 -14.94 8.63
N VAL A 102 8.18 -14.38 9.64
CA VAL A 102 9.56 -14.74 9.97
C VAL A 102 9.64 -16.21 10.39
N ALA A 103 8.77 -16.67 11.29
CA ALA A 103 8.74 -18.06 11.73
C ALA A 103 8.53 -19.02 10.55
N THR A 104 7.60 -18.70 9.65
CA THR A 104 7.34 -19.55 8.49
C THR A 104 8.48 -19.50 7.46
N TYR A 105 9.10 -18.33 7.27
CA TYR A 105 10.29 -18.20 6.43
C TYR A 105 11.43 -19.07 6.96
N LEU A 106 11.72 -19.00 8.26
CA LEU A 106 12.74 -19.82 8.91
C LEU A 106 12.43 -21.32 8.82
N PHE A 107 11.17 -21.71 9.02
CA PHE A 107 10.73 -23.11 8.84
C PHE A 107 11.00 -23.61 7.42
N ASN A 108 10.70 -22.79 6.40
CA ASN A 108 10.93 -23.15 5.00
C ASN A 108 12.42 -23.15 4.58
N LEU A 109 13.32 -22.58 5.38
CA LEU A 109 14.77 -22.71 5.17
C LEU A 109 15.30 -24.09 5.59
N ILE A 110 14.62 -24.73 6.56
CA ILE A 110 15.05 -26.00 7.16
C ILE A 110 14.30 -27.19 6.53
N GLY A 111 13.08 -26.96 6.04
CA GLY A 111 12.29 -27.95 5.30
C GLY A 111 12.75 -28.18 3.84
N PRO A 112 12.13 -29.14 3.12
CA PRO A 112 12.35 -29.26 1.67
C PRO A 112 12.07 -27.89 1.01
N PRO A 113 12.86 -27.49 0.00
CA PRO A 113 12.76 -26.16 -0.60
C PRO A 113 11.37 -25.96 -1.19
N ALA A 114 10.48 -25.38 -0.41
CA ALA A 114 9.20 -24.92 -0.89
C ALA A 114 9.49 -23.79 -1.86
N ALA A 115 8.98 -23.89 -3.10
CA ALA A 115 9.17 -22.89 -4.16
C ALA A 115 8.70 -21.47 -3.77
N PHE A 116 8.12 -21.31 -2.58
CA PHE A 116 7.42 -20.12 -2.11
C PHE A 116 8.17 -19.32 -1.02
N THR A 117 9.33 -19.77 -0.54
CA THR A 117 10.08 -19.09 0.54
C THR A 117 10.41 -17.64 0.18
N PHE A 118 10.84 -17.39 -1.06
CA PHE A 118 11.16 -16.05 -1.55
C PHE A 118 9.93 -15.19 -1.80
N LEU A 119 8.78 -15.81 -2.05
CA LEU A 119 7.54 -15.10 -2.30
C LEU A 119 7.02 -14.44 -1.02
N ARG A 120 7.45 -14.87 0.17
CA ARG A 120 7.04 -14.28 1.45
C ARG A 120 7.70 -12.95 1.79
N LEU A 121 8.82 -12.61 1.16
CA LEU A 121 9.55 -11.37 1.46
C LEU A 121 8.74 -10.09 1.19
N PRO A 122 8.02 -9.96 0.05
CA PRO A 122 7.05 -8.88 -0.13
C PRO A 122 6.00 -8.79 0.98
N VAL A 123 5.47 -9.92 1.47
CA VAL A 123 4.46 -9.94 2.55
C VAL A 123 5.05 -9.46 3.87
N LEU A 124 6.24 -9.96 4.20
CA LEU A 124 6.97 -9.49 5.37
C LEU A 124 7.22 -7.98 5.28
N ALA A 125 7.56 -7.47 4.10
CA ALA A 125 7.74 -6.02 3.88
C ALA A 125 6.41 -5.24 4.04
N VAL A 126 5.27 -5.80 3.63
CA VAL A 126 3.95 -5.22 3.90
C VAL A 126 3.71 -5.09 5.40
N HIS A 127 3.86 -6.17 6.16
CA HIS A 127 3.61 -6.14 7.60
C HIS A 127 4.62 -5.26 8.33
N LEU A 128 5.91 -5.35 7.96
CA LEU A 128 6.98 -4.59 8.61
C LEU A 128 6.83 -3.09 8.36
N SER A 129 6.55 -2.66 7.13
CA SER A 129 6.32 -1.23 6.84
C SER A 129 5.13 -0.66 7.59
N THR A 130 4.09 -1.48 7.78
CA THR A 130 2.89 -1.09 8.53
C THR A 130 3.15 -1.03 10.03
N LEU A 131 3.86 -2.03 10.56
CA LEU A 131 4.30 -2.05 11.95
C LEU A 131 5.14 -0.81 12.27
N LEU A 132 6.14 -0.52 11.44
CA LEU A 132 7.02 0.64 11.62
C LEU A 132 6.22 1.95 11.56
N PHE A 133 5.25 2.08 10.65
CA PHE A 133 4.36 3.23 10.61
C PHE A 133 3.60 3.42 11.93
N TYR A 134 2.98 2.37 12.48
CA TYR A 134 2.21 2.50 13.73
C TYR A 134 3.10 2.70 14.95
N VAL A 135 4.31 2.12 14.96
CA VAL A 135 5.33 2.39 15.98
C VAL A 135 5.74 3.85 15.92
N PHE A 136 6.12 4.38 14.75
CA PHE A 136 6.48 5.78 14.61
C PHE A 136 5.33 6.72 14.93
N SER A 137 4.12 6.41 14.49
CA SER A 137 2.92 7.20 14.79
C SER A 137 2.55 7.20 16.28
N ALA A 138 3.05 6.24 17.08
CA ALA A 138 2.88 6.24 18.53
C ALA A 138 3.88 7.14 19.25
N TYR A 139 5.02 7.44 18.62
CA TYR A 139 6.08 8.29 19.17
C TYR A 139 6.08 9.72 18.58
N ASP A 140 5.45 9.92 17.42
CA ASP A 140 5.43 11.19 16.71
C ASP A 140 4.07 11.89 16.84
N PRO A 141 3.93 12.90 17.73
CA PRO A 141 2.72 13.74 17.79
C PRO A 141 2.54 14.43 16.43
N ALA A 142 1.32 14.45 15.90
CA ALA A 142 0.99 15.00 14.58
C ALA A 142 1.52 16.44 14.35
N CYS A 143 2.75 16.57 13.87
CA CYS A 143 3.37 17.87 13.55
C CYS A 143 2.98 18.40 12.18
N LEU A 144 2.25 17.61 11.40
CA LEU A 144 2.12 17.81 9.97
C LEU A 144 0.87 18.62 9.66
N GLY A 145 0.72 19.79 10.27
CA GLY A 145 -0.33 20.76 9.94
C GLY A 145 -1.76 20.19 9.91
N ARG A 146 -2.66 20.92 9.26
CA ARG A 146 -4.05 20.51 9.04
C ARG A 146 -4.36 20.45 7.55
N ASP A 147 -5.13 19.45 7.15
CA ASP A 147 -5.61 19.26 5.80
C ASP A 147 -6.63 20.34 5.41
N THR A 148 -7.13 20.26 4.18
CA THR A 148 -8.15 21.19 3.65
C THR A 148 -9.44 21.23 4.46
N PHE A 149 -9.76 20.14 5.17
CA PHE A 149 -10.94 19.99 6.00
C PHE A 149 -10.69 20.31 7.48
N GLY A 150 -9.46 20.71 7.84
CA GLY A 150 -9.08 21.05 9.21
C GLY A 150 -8.66 19.86 10.07
N ARG A 151 -8.40 18.70 9.48
CA ARG A 151 -8.01 17.44 10.13
C ARG A 151 -6.48 17.28 10.15
N PRO A 152 -5.90 16.47 11.06
CA PRO A 152 -4.47 16.19 11.04
C PRO A 152 -4.03 15.55 9.72
N LEU A 153 -2.94 16.02 9.09
CA LEU A 153 -2.36 15.30 7.94
C LEU A 153 -1.46 14.17 8.43
N HIS A 154 -1.50 13.05 7.71
CA HIS A 154 -0.66 11.88 7.97
C HIS A 154 0.09 11.45 6.69
N PRO A 155 1.05 12.23 6.18
CA PRO A 155 1.83 11.87 4.98
C PRO A 155 2.52 10.50 5.12
N LEU A 156 3.05 10.16 6.30
CA LEU A 156 3.64 8.84 6.57
C LEU A 156 2.69 7.68 6.24
N ARG A 157 1.37 7.88 6.41
CA ARG A 157 0.37 6.87 6.08
C ARG A 157 0.30 6.61 4.58
N TYR A 158 0.34 7.66 3.75
CA TYR A 158 0.36 7.53 2.29
C TYR A 158 1.63 6.83 1.77
N VAL A 159 2.75 7.04 2.45
CA VAL A 159 4.03 6.38 2.17
C VAL A 159 3.94 4.87 2.48
N MET A 160 3.45 4.56 3.68
CA MET A 160 3.18 3.18 4.11
C MET A 160 2.20 2.48 3.16
N TRP A 161 1.11 3.15 2.76
CA TRP A 161 0.14 2.59 1.82
C TRP A 161 0.72 2.37 0.43
N THR A 162 1.45 3.34 -0.12
CA THR A 162 2.11 3.19 -1.43
C THR A 162 3.01 1.95 -1.43
N THR A 163 3.79 1.77 -0.39
CA THR A 163 4.68 0.62 -0.29
C THR A 163 3.93 -0.68 -0.07
N SER A 164 3.05 -0.74 0.93
CA SER A 164 2.34 -1.98 1.26
C SER A 164 1.49 -2.47 0.09
N VAL A 165 0.81 -1.56 -0.62
CA VAL A 165 0.00 -1.92 -1.79
C VAL A 165 0.88 -2.31 -2.97
N SER A 166 2.00 -1.64 -3.23
CA SER A 166 2.94 -2.06 -4.28
C SER A 166 3.53 -3.45 -4.00
N CYS A 167 3.92 -3.75 -2.76
CA CYS A 167 4.37 -5.08 -2.37
C CYS A 167 3.27 -6.13 -2.54
N SER A 168 2.01 -5.77 -2.27
CA SER A 168 0.85 -6.65 -2.52
C SER A 168 0.69 -7.00 -4.00
N VAL A 169 0.86 -6.02 -4.90
CA VAL A 169 0.83 -6.24 -6.35
C VAL A 169 1.98 -7.15 -6.77
N ILE A 170 3.18 -6.91 -6.26
CA ILE A 170 4.37 -7.72 -6.54
C ILE A 170 4.18 -9.17 -6.05
N SER A 171 3.58 -9.36 -4.88
CA SER A 171 3.19 -10.68 -4.35
C SER A 171 2.33 -11.47 -5.34
N VAL A 172 1.24 -10.84 -5.82
CA VAL A 172 0.33 -11.48 -6.78
C VAL A 172 1.03 -11.74 -8.12
N PHE A 173 1.84 -10.80 -8.59
CA PHE A 173 2.64 -10.96 -9.81
C PHE A 173 3.50 -12.22 -9.74
N PHE A 174 4.21 -12.45 -8.63
CA PHE A 174 5.06 -13.64 -8.51
C PHE A 174 4.29 -14.94 -8.50
N VAL A 175 3.13 -14.96 -7.85
CA VAL A 175 2.24 -16.13 -7.88
C VAL A 175 1.78 -16.41 -9.31
N ALA A 176 1.32 -15.38 -10.02
CA ALA A 176 0.91 -15.49 -11.40
C ALA A 176 2.07 -15.93 -12.31
N GLU A 177 3.28 -15.41 -12.08
CA GLU A 177 4.47 -15.76 -12.86
C GLU A 177 4.88 -17.22 -12.65
N ASP A 178 4.91 -17.71 -11.41
CA ASP A 178 5.26 -19.09 -11.09
C ASP A 178 4.27 -20.08 -11.73
N LEU A 179 2.98 -19.82 -11.59
CA LEU A 179 1.92 -20.64 -12.23
C LEU A 179 2.00 -20.62 -13.76
N THR A 180 2.34 -19.47 -14.34
CA THR A 180 2.55 -19.31 -15.79
C THR A 180 3.77 -20.13 -16.24
N ARG A 181 4.89 -20.08 -15.50
CA ARG A 181 6.13 -20.82 -15.83
C ARG A 181 5.96 -22.33 -15.75
N LYS A 182 5.18 -22.82 -14.79
CA LYS A 182 4.92 -24.26 -14.60
C LYS A 182 3.98 -24.84 -15.66
N SER A 183 3.12 -24.02 -16.26
CA SER A 183 2.24 -24.45 -17.34
C SER A 183 3.01 -24.68 -18.64
N ARG A 184 3.18 -25.95 -19.04
CA ARG A 184 3.95 -26.37 -20.25
C ARG A 184 3.45 -25.77 -21.58
N HIS A 185 2.27 -25.12 -21.60
CA HIS A 185 1.59 -24.67 -22.81
C HIS A 185 1.70 -23.16 -23.12
N GLN A 186 2.49 -22.37 -22.39
CA GLN A 186 2.58 -20.94 -22.64
C GLN A 186 3.90 -20.47 -23.25
N THR A 187 3.79 -19.89 -24.44
CA THR A 187 4.82 -19.14 -25.15
C THR A 187 5.41 -18.01 -24.30
N ARG A 188 6.71 -17.70 -24.48
CA ARG A 188 7.45 -16.55 -23.90
C ARG A 188 6.70 -15.20 -23.89
N TRP A 189 5.71 -15.04 -24.77
CA TRP A 189 4.86 -13.86 -24.89
C TRP A 189 4.09 -13.54 -23.58
N ASN A 190 3.62 -14.55 -22.84
CA ASN A 190 2.75 -14.32 -21.68
C ASN A 190 3.48 -13.73 -20.47
N SER A 191 4.76 -14.09 -20.25
CA SER A 191 5.55 -13.50 -19.16
C SER A 191 5.82 -12.01 -19.38
N THR A 192 6.07 -11.57 -20.63
CA THR A 192 6.30 -10.14 -20.92
C THR A 192 5.05 -9.29 -20.66
N ALA A 193 3.88 -9.82 -21.02
CA ALA A 193 2.61 -9.16 -20.74
C ALA A 193 2.38 -9.01 -19.23
N LEU A 194 2.62 -10.09 -18.46
CA LEU A 194 2.47 -10.07 -17.00
C LEU A 194 3.39 -9.05 -16.31
N HIS A 195 4.66 -8.94 -16.76
CA HIS A 195 5.58 -7.92 -16.26
C HIS A 195 5.07 -6.50 -16.54
N ARG A 196 4.55 -6.26 -17.76
CA ARG A 196 3.96 -4.98 -18.12
C ARG A 196 2.75 -4.65 -17.24
N GLU A 197 1.90 -5.62 -16.94
CA GLU A 197 0.76 -5.43 -16.07
C GLU A 197 1.17 -5.09 -14.64
N CYS A 198 2.18 -5.77 -14.09
CA CYS A 198 2.74 -5.47 -12.79
C CYS A 198 3.32 -4.03 -12.74
N ILE A 199 4.13 -3.63 -13.74
CA ILE A 199 4.65 -2.26 -13.84
C ILE A 199 3.50 -1.25 -13.85
N LEU A 200 2.50 -1.44 -14.71
CA LEU A 200 1.38 -0.52 -14.84
C LEU A 200 0.53 -0.46 -13.56
N ALA A 201 0.35 -1.60 -12.88
CA ALA A 201 -0.34 -1.66 -11.61
C ALA A 201 0.39 -0.87 -10.53
N ILE A 202 1.71 -1.06 -10.39
CA ILE A 202 2.53 -0.32 -9.44
C ILE A 202 2.49 1.18 -9.76
N MET A 203 2.67 1.56 -11.03
CA MET A 203 2.57 2.96 -11.45
C MET A 203 1.20 3.57 -11.06
N ALA A 204 0.12 2.83 -11.25
CA ALA A 204 -1.22 3.25 -10.88
C ALA A 204 -1.39 3.38 -9.36
N VAL A 205 -0.93 2.42 -8.56
CA VAL A 205 -0.93 2.49 -7.08
C VAL A 205 -0.23 3.75 -6.59
N VAL A 206 0.92 4.01 -7.20
CA VAL A 206 1.80 5.10 -6.84
C VAL A 206 1.15 6.44 -7.17
N LEU A 207 0.59 6.61 -8.37
CA LEU A 207 -0.19 7.80 -8.74
C LEU A 207 -1.48 7.95 -7.94
N MET A 208 -2.15 6.85 -7.59
CA MET A 208 -3.35 6.82 -6.74
C MET A 208 -3.07 7.47 -5.39
N PHE A 209 -1.98 7.10 -4.71
CA PHE A 209 -1.66 7.67 -3.40
C PHE A 209 -1.09 9.09 -3.47
N VAL A 210 -0.32 9.44 -4.51
CA VAL A 210 0.10 10.83 -4.70
C VAL A 210 -1.09 11.74 -4.91
N THR A 211 -1.97 11.40 -5.86
CA THR A 211 -3.17 12.21 -6.11
C THR A 211 -4.14 12.18 -4.92
N GLY A 212 -4.22 11.07 -4.19
CA GLY A 212 -4.98 10.99 -2.93
C GLY A 212 -4.42 11.91 -1.84
N TYR A 213 -3.10 11.94 -1.67
CA TYR A 213 -2.43 12.86 -0.75
C TYR A 213 -2.64 14.31 -1.18
N LEU A 214 -2.44 14.63 -2.46
CA LEU A 214 -2.73 15.95 -3.02
C LEU A 214 -4.19 16.36 -2.76
N ALA A 215 -5.15 15.44 -2.84
CA ALA A 215 -6.56 15.72 -2.56
C ALA A 215 -6.82 16.16 -1.10
N THR A 216 -5.88 15.95 -0.18
CA THR A 216 -5.97 16.45 1.21
C THR A 216 -5.33 17.83 1.40
N LEU A 217 -4.41 18.24 0.52
CA LEU A 217 -3.64 19.46 0.69
C LEU A 217 -4.45 20.72 0.39
N ARG A 218 -4.14 21.79 1.12
CA ARG A 218 -4.76 23.11 0.90
C ARG A 218 -4.14 23.79 -0.31
N PHE A 219 -4.94 24.03 -1.34
CA PHE A 219 -4.52 24.80 -2.51
C PHE A 219 -5.09 26.22 -2.51
N ALA A 220 -4.32 27.18 -3.02
CA ALA A 220 -4.78 28.55 -3.25
C ALA A 220 -5.94 28.61 -4.26
N THR A 221 -6.03 27.63 -5.16
CA THR A 221 -7.12 27.45 -6.14
C THR A 221 -8.42 26.92 -5.51
N GLY A 222 -8.45 26.72 -4.19
CA GLY A 222 -9.63 26.25 -3.46
C GLY A 222 -9.94 24.76 -3.68
N LEU A 223 -11.16 24.38 -3.29
CA LEU A 223 -11.61 22.98 -3.24
C LEU A 223 -11.63 22.24 -4.59
N TRP A 224 -11.64 22.97 -5.71
CA TRP A 224 -11.65 22.36 -7.04
C TRP A 224 -10.43 21.47 -7.28
N ALA A 225 -9.24 21.91 -6.85
CA ALA A 225 -8.03 21.11 -6.97
C ALA A 225 -8.13 19.81 -6.17
N ASN A 226 -8.75 19.83 -4.99
CA ASN A 226 -8.98 18.63 -4.17
C ASN A 226 -9.90 17.64 -4.88
N VAL A 227 -11.00 18.11 -5.48
CA VAL A 227 -11.95 17.26 -6.22
C VAL A 227 -11.30 16.62 -7.44
N VAL A 228 -10.52 17.37 -8.22
CA VAL A 228 -9.79 16.84 -9.39
C VAL A 228 -8.78 15.78 -8.95
N ASN A 229 -8.03 16.03 -7.88
CA ASN A 229 -7.05 15.08 -7.35
C ASN A 229 -7.73 13.81 -6.78
N TYR A 230 -8.88 13.95 -6.12
CA TYR A 230 -9.67 12.81 -5.66
C TYR A 230 -10.22 11.97 -6.83
N GLY A 231 -10.73 12.63 -7.88
CA GLY A 231 -11.17 11.97 -9.10
C GLY A 231 -10.02 11.23 -9.80
N ALA A 232 -8.85 11.86 -9.91
CA ALA A 232 -7.64 11.22 -10.45
C ALA A 232 -7.22 10.00 -9.62
N SER A 233 -7.20 10.12 -8.28
CA SER A 233 -6.89 9.02 -7.37
C SER A 233 -7.84 7.84 -7.59
N THR A 234 -9.13 8.11 -7.75
CA THR A 234 -10.15 7.09 -8.04
C THR A 234 -9.89 6.39 -9.38
N VAL A 235 -9.56 7.13 -10.44
CA VAL A 235 -9.19 6.54 -11.74
C VAL A 235 -7.99 5.61 -11.60
N PHE A 236 -6.94 6.05 -10.90
CA PHE A 236 -5.76 5.23 -10.68
C PHE A 236 -6.03 4.01 -9.79
N MET A 237 -6.94 4.11 -8.82
CA MET A 237 -7.41 2.96 -8.04
C MET A 237 -8.03 1.90 -8.93
N TYR A 238 -8.93 2.28 -9.84
CA TYR A 238 -9.56 1.33 -10.76
C TYR A 238 -8.57 0.77 -11.80
N LEU A 239 -7.58 1.55 -12.24
CA LEU A 239 -6.50 1.04 -13.08
C LEU A 239 -5.66 -0.02 -12.36
N ALA A 240 -5.27 0.24 -11.10
CA ALA A 240 -4.53 -0.71 -10.27
C ALA A 240 -5.35 -1.99 -10.01
N LEU A 241 -6.62 -1.84 -9.60
CA LEU A 241 -7.53 -2.97 -9.40
C LEU A 241 -7.75 -3.77 -10.67
N GLY A 242 -7.94 -3.11 -11.82
CA GLY A 242 -8.12 -3.78 -13.11
C GLY A 242 -6.92 -4.66 -13.48
N LYS A 243 -5.70 -4.20 -13.23
CA LYS A 243 -4.49 -5.01 -13.47
C LYS A 243 -4.33 -6.14 -12.46
N LEU A 244 -4.60 -5.87 -11.19
CA LEU A 244 -4.50 -6.88 -10.13
C LEU A 244 -5.52 -8.01 -10.30
N THR A 245 -6.78 -7.66 -10.59
CA THR A 245 -7.87 -8.62 -10.86
C THR A 245 -7.60 -9.44 -12.12
N HIS A 246 -7.01 -8.86 -13.17
CA HIS A 246 -6.60 -9.61 -14.34
C HIS A 246 -5.51 -10.65 -14.02
N MET A 247 -4.47 -10.27 -13.26
CA MET A 247 -3.44 -11.22 -12.81
C MET A 247 -4.02 -12.35 -11.95
N LEU A 248 -4.93 -12.05 -11.03
CA LEU A 248 -5.63 -13.06 -10.21
C LEU A 248 -6.55 -13.96 -11.04
N HIS A 249 -7.19 -13.41 -12.07
CA HIS A 249 -8.01 -14.18 -12.99
C HIS A 249 -7.15 -15.19 -13.77
N LEU A 250 -5.97 -14.76 -14.27
CA LEU A 250 -5.02 -15.66 -14.92
C LEU A 250 -4.59 -16.81 -14.01
N CYS A 251 -4.38 -16.55 -12.71
CA CYS A 251 -4.15 -17.61 -11.72
C CYS A 251 -5.36 -18.55 -11.59
N ALA A 252 -6.57 -17.99 -11.46
CA ALA A 252 -7.80 -18.75 -11.24
C ALA A 252 -8.15 -19.68 -12.42
N THR A 253 -7.82 -19.28 -13.64
CA THR A 253 -8.07 -20.04 -14.87
C THR A 253 -6.90 -20.91 -15.31
N ASN A 254 -5.78 -20.90 -14.57
CA ASN A 254 -4.62 -21.70 -14.94
C ASN A 254 -4.95 -23.21 -14.86
N PRO A 255 -4.64 -24.02 -15.88
CA PRO A 255 -4.96 -25.44 -15.90
C PRO A 255 -4.45 -26.21 -14.66
N LEU A 256 -3.27 -25.85 -14.14
CA LEU A 256 -2.70 -26.48 -12.95
C LEU A 256 -3.55 -26.22 -11.70
N VAL A 257 -4.13 -25.02 -11.60
CA VAL A 257 -4.99 -24.60 -10.48
C VAL A 257 -6.41 -25.13 -10.65
N VAL A 258 -6.92 -25.20 -11.88
CA VAL A 258 -8.25 -25.75 -12.18
C VAL A 258 -8.32 -27.25 -11.91
N GLN A 259 -7.21 -27.97 -12.10
CA GLN A 259 -7.11 -29.40 -11.75
C GLN A 259 -7.17 -29.65 -10.24
N GLN A 260 -6.92 -28.63 -9.41
CA GLN A 260 -6.98 -28.71 -7.96
C GLN A 260 -8.37 -28.30 -7.46
N GLN A 261 -8.95 -29.13 -6.60
CA GLN A 261 -10.28 -28.87 -6.04
C GLN A 261 -10.27 -27.56 -5.25
N GLY A 262 -10.94 -26.53 -5.78
CA GLY A 262 -11.16 -25.25 -5.08
C GLY A 262 -10.11 -24.15 -5.32
N GLY A 263 -8.99 -24.42 -5.98
CA GLY A 263 -7.94 -23.40 -6.22
C GLY A 263 -8.46 -22.17 -6.98
N GLY A 264 -9.24 -22.38 -8.05
CA GLY A 264 -9.85 -21.28 -8.80
C GLY A 264 -10.93 -20.50 -8.02
N ILE A 265 -11.54 -21.11 -6.99
CA ILE A 265 -12.48 -20.41 -6.10
C ILE A 265 -11.71 -19.49 -5.15
N GLN A 266 -10.58 -19.96 -4.60
CA GLN A 266 -9.74 -19.16 -3.70
C GLN A 266 -9.28 -17.85 -4.36
N PHE A 267 -8.75 -17.89 -5.58
CA PHE A 267 -8.33 -16.67 -6.31
C PHE A 267 -9.49 -15.70 -6.60
N ARG A 268 -10.71 -16.22 -6.83
CA ARG A 268 -11.90 -15.38 -6.99
C ARG A 268 -12.30 -14.72 -5.67
N LEU A 269 -12.29 -15.46 -4.56
CA LEU A 269 -12.56 -14.91 -3.23
C LEU A 269 -11.55 -13.83 -2.84
N ILE A 270 -10.26 -14.06 -3.12
CA ILE A 270 -9.20 -13.05 -2.94
C ILE A 270 -9.52 -11.79 -3.73
N THR A 271 -9.92 -11.94 -5.00
CA THR A 271 -10.26 -10.80 -5.87
C THR A 271 -11.39 -9.97 -5.25
N TYR A 272 -12.46 -10.61 -4.81
CA TYR A 272 -13.57 -9.91 -4.13
C TYR A 272 -13.13 -9.26 -2.82
N ALA A 273 -12.33 -9.94 -2.01
CA ALA A 273 -11.85 -9.43 -0.75
C ALA A 273 -10.98 -8.18 -0.94
N ILE A 274 -10.08 -8.17 -1.94
CA ILE A 274 -9.28 -6.99 -2.31
C ILE A 274 -10.19 -5.84 -2.75
N VAL A 275 -11.16 -6.10 -3.63
CA VAL A 275 -12.10 -5.06 -4.10
C VAL A 275 -12.83 -4.44 -2.91
N VAL A 276 -13.42 -5.25 -2.03
CA VAL A 276 -14.18 -4.76 -0.87
C VAL A 276 -13.29 -3.96 0.08
N THR A 277 -12.13 -4.52 0.45
CA THR A 277 -11.23 -3.88 1.42
C THR A 277 -10.59 -2.59 0.89
N TRP A 278 -10.24 -2.53 -0.39
CA TRP A 278 -9.64 -1.33 -0.98
C TRP A 278 -10.64 -0.18 -1.10
N HIS A 279 -11.92 -0.46 -1.37
CA HIS A 279 -12.96 0.58 -1.41
C HIS A 279 -13.32 1.14 -0.02
N ALA A 280 -12.99 0.41 1.06
CA ALA A 280 -13.23 0.90 2.41
C ALA A 280 -12.37 2.15 2.73
N PHE A 281 -11.15 2.25 2.20
CA PHE A 281 -10.26 3.41 2.39
C PHE A 281 -10.85 4.73 1.87
N PRO A 282 -11.22 4.87 0.58
CA PRO A 282 -11.83 6.09 0.09
C PRO A 282 -13.20 6.35 0.72
N ALA A 283 -13.93 5.32 1.16
CA ALA A 283 -15.18 5.52 1.90
C ALA A 283 -14.92 6.18 3.27
N VAL A 284 -13.95 5.67 4.05
CA VAL A 284 -13.52 6.30 5.31
C VAL A 284 -13.05 7.75 5.06
N TRP A 285 -12.26 7.96 4.01
CA TRP A 285 -11.80 9.31 3.63
C TRP A 285 -12.96 10.25 3.30
N VAL A 286 -13.95 9.81 2.50
CA VAL A 286 -15.11 10.64 2.13
C VAL A 286 -15.97 10.97 3.36
N LEU A 287 -16.19 10.00 4.25
CA LEU A 287 -16.90 10.23 5.52
C LEU A 287 -16.17 11.28 6.37
N GLY A 288 -14.83 11.21 6.39
CA GLY A 288 -13.98 12.17 7.04
C GLY A 288 -14.06 13.55 6.39
N ALA A 289 -13.74 13.68 5.10
CA ALA A 289 -13.84 14.92 4.35
C ALA A 289 -15.24 15.57 4.47
N SER A 290 -16.28 14.74 4.62
CA SER A 290 -17.66 15.18 4.81
C SER A 290 -18.02 15.60 6.24
N ASN A 291 -17.07 15.56 7.18
CA ASN A 291 -17.30 15.80 8.61
C ASN A 291 -18.45 14.98 9.21
N ILE A 292 -18.75 13.82 8.61
CA ILE A 292 -19.76 12.88 9.12
C ILE A 292 -19.20 12.12 10.32
N VAL A 293 -17.89 11.82 10.29
CA VAL A 293 -17.18 11.10 11.35
C VAL A 293 -16.10 11.97 11.98
N THR A 294 -15.83 11.75 13.27
CA THR A 294 -14.73 12.41 13.98
C THR A 294 -13.35 11.93 13.47
N PRO A 295 -12.27 12.67 13.71
CA PRO A 295 -10.91 12.20 13.38
C PRO A 295 -10.55 10.87 14.04
N GLU A 296 -11.05 10.62 15.25
CA GLU A 296 -10.92 9.34 15.95
C GLU A 296 -11.56 8.20 15.16
N ILE A 297 -12.83 8.34 14.76
CA ILE A 297 -13.55 7.31 14.01
C ILE A 297 -12.91 7.10 12.64
N GLU A 298 -12.43 8.16 12.00
CA GLU A 298 -11.67 8.06 10.76
C GLU A 298 -10.38 7.24 10.97
N HIS A 299 -9.62 7.52 12.02
CA HIS A 299 -8.41 6.78 12.36
C HIS A 299 -8.71 5.29 12.63
N CYS A 300 -9.73 5.00 13.45
CA CYS A 300 -10.24 3.64 13.69
C CYS A 300 -10.59 2.94 12.37
N GLY A 301 -11.28 3.64 11.47
CA GLY A 301 -11.64 3.15 10.15
C GLY A 301 -10.42 2.74 9.34
N TYR A 302 -9.38 3.58 9.28
CA TYR A 302 -8.14 3.24 8.58
C TYR A 302 -7.39 2.06 9.22
N VAL A 303 -7.34 1.97 10.55
CA VAL A 303 -6.74 0.82 11.25
C VAL A 303 -7.45 -0.48 10.86
N ILE A 304 -8.78 -0.48 10.87
CA ILE A 304 -9.59 -1.64 10.46
C ILE A 304 -9.34 -1.98 8.98
N CYS A 305 -9.31 -0.98 8.11
CA CYS A 305 -9.01 -1.17 6.68
C CYS A 305 -7.61 -1.77 6.48
N ASP A 306 -6.61 -1.26 7.20
CA ASP A 306 -5.24 -1.76 7.15
C ASP A 306 -5.16 -3.22 7.59
N LEU A 307 -5.80 -3.58 8.70
CA LEU A 307 -5.88 -4.96 9.16
C LEU A 307 -6.53 -5.82 8.06
N LEU A 308 -7.76 -5.52 7.66
CA LEU A 308 -8.50 -6.33 6.68
C LEU A 308 -7.70 -6.52 5.38
N ALA A 309 -7.19 -5.43 4.78
CA ALA A 309 -6.48 -5.48 3.51
C ALA A 309 -5.17 -6.29 3.59
N LYS A 310 -4.45 -6.22 4.71
CA LYS A 310 -3.14 -6.89 4.86
C LYS A 310 -3.31 -8.35 5.29
N TYR A 311 -4.37 -8.68 6.05
CA TYR A 311 -4.77 -10.06 6.30
C TYR A 311 -5.20 -10.78 5.00
N VAL A 312 -5.83 -10.09 4.04
CA VAL A 312 -6.20 -10.68 2.73
C VAL A 312 -4.99 -11.29 2.02
N LEU A 313 -3.81 -10.68 2.15
CA LEU A 313 -2.58 -11.15 1.50
C LEU A 313 -2.15 -12.51 2.02
N LEU A 314 -2.33 -12.82 3.31
CA LEU A 314 -2.03 -14.13 3.88
C LEU A 314 -2.81 -15.24 3.15
N TYR A 315 -4.05 -14.95 2.75
CA TYR A 315 -4.89 -15.89 2.02
C TYR A 315 -4.37 -16.16 0.60
N VAL A 316 -3.80 -15.15 -0.07
CA VAL A 316 -3.14 -15.30 -1.39
C VAL A 316 -2.04 -16.36 -1.33
N TYR A 317 -1.25 -16.36 -0.26
CA TYR A 317 -0.16 -17.33 -0.10
C TYR A 317 -0.66 -18.70 0.33
N SER A 318 -1.61 -18.76 1.27
CA SER A 318 -2.19 -20.05 1.70
C SER A 318 -2.81 -20.82 0.51
N ALA A 319 -3.46 -20.10 -0.40
CA ALA A 319 -4.03 -20.64 -1.64
C ALA A 319 -2.98 -21.15 -2.64
N THR A 320 -1.71 -20.79 -2.48
CA THR A 320 -0.62 -21.32 -3.34
C THR A 320 0.10 -22.51 -2.72
N VAL A 321 0.13 -22.59 -1.38
CA VAL A 321 0.77 -23.68 -0.62
C VAL A 321 -0.11 -24.93 -0.55
N SER A 322 -1.44 -24.79 -0.50
CA SER A 322 -2.35 -25.95 -0.57
C SER A 322 -2.39 -26.62 -1.95
N ASN A 323 -1.71 -26.01 -2.92
CA ASN A 323 -1.84 -26.23 -4.35
C ASN A 323 -0.46 -26.55 -5.00
N ALA A 324 0.52 -26.96 -4.20
CA ALA A 324 1.83 -27.44 -4.65
C ALA A 324 2.10 -28.83 -4.06
#